data_AF-A0A7K7VTQ0-F1
#
_entry.id   AF-A0A7K7VTQ0-F1
#
_cell.length_a   1.000
_cell.length_b   1.000
_cell.length_c   1.000
_cell.angle_alpha   90.00
_cell.angle_beta   90.00
_cell.angle_gamma   90.00
#
_symmetry.space_group_name_H-M   'P 1'
#
loop_
_entity.id
_entity.type
_entity.pdbx_description
1 polymer ?
#
loop_
_entity_poly.entity_id
_entity_poly.type
_entity_poly.pdbx_seq_one_letter_code
_entity_poly.pdbx_strand_id
1 'polypeptide(L)'
;IAQDIFGRLLARGFLLRDTVQQLRCEGCRRFLADRFVEGTCPFCAYAEARGDQCDKCGKLINAVELKRPHCKLCRGVPVVTPTEHLFLDLPKASGPLQERLERWLERSWSAGDWTANARLITRSWLRDGLKPRCITRDLAWGTPVPLDGFRDKVFYVWFDAPIGYLSITANYTEHWERWWKNPQQ
;
A
#
# COMPACT_ATOMS: atom_id res chain seq x y z
N ILE A 1 -9.30 -12.79 -9.01
CA ILE A 1 -8.33 -12.01 -9.83
C ILE A 1 -7.18 -11.47 -8.99
N ALA A 2 -7.42 -10.62 -7.97
CA ALA A 2 -6.32 -10.10 -7.12
C ALA A 2 -5.45 -11.20 -6.49
N GLN A 3 -6.08 -12.26 -5.97
CA GLN A 3 -5.37 -13.43 -5.44
C GLN A 3 -4.57 -14.22 -6.49
N ASP A 4 -5.01 -14.29 -7.75
CA ASP A 4 -4.25 -14.92 -8.84
C ASP A 4 -3.00 -14.09 -9.19
N ILE A 5 -3.15 -12.77 -9.32
CA ILE A 5 -2.01 -11.86 -9.55
C ILE A 5 -1.01 -11.97 -8.38
N PHE A 6 -1.50 -11.97 -7.15
CA PHE A 6 -0.68 -12.19 -5.95
C PHE A 6 0.08 -13.53 -6.01
N GLY A 7 -0.61 -14.64 -6.30
CA GLY A 7 0.01 -15.96 -6.41
C GLY A 7 1.11 -16.02 -7.47
N ARG A 8 0.91 -15.34 -8.60
CA ARG A 8 1.92 -15.22 -9.67
C ARG A 8 3.13 -14.40 -9.27
N LEU A 9 2.95 -13.33 -8.50
CA LEU A 9 4.02 -12.50 -7.95
C LEU A 9 4.82 -13.28 -6.90
N LEU A 10 4.13 -14.01 -6.02
CA LEU A 10 4.74 -14.86 -5.00
C LEU A 10 5.60 -15.96 -5.65
N ALA A 11 5.04 -16.71 -6.60
CA ALA A 11 5.75 -17.80 -7.28
C ALA A 11 6.98 -17.34 -8.08
N ARG A 12 7.03 -16.06 -8.48
CA ARG A 12 8.17 -15.45 -9.18
C ARG A 12 9.15 -14.74 -8.24
N GLY A 13 8.91 -14.78 -6.93
CA GLY A 13 9.78 -14.19 -5.93
C GLY A 13 9.81 -12.66 -5.96
N PHE A 14 8.71 -12.00 -6.33
CA PHE A 14 8.58 -10.53 -6.30
C PHE A 14 8.02 -9.98 -4.99
N LEU A 15 7.84 -10.84 -3.98
CA LEU A 15 7.33 -10.45 -2.67
C LEU A 15 8.41 -10.64 -1.60
N LEU A 16 8.53 -9.65 -0.72
CA LEU A 16 9.36 -9.70 0.49
C LEU A 16 8.45 -9.82 1.71
N ARG A 17 8.97 -10.41 2.78
CA ARG A 17 8.34 -10.44 4.10
C ARG A 17 9.19 -9.63 5.06
N ASP A 18 8.56 -8.73 5.79
CA ASP A 18 9.24 -7.93 6.81
C ASP A 18 8.29 -7.64 7.98
N THR A 19 8.85 -7.33 9.14
CA THR A 19 8.13 -7.02 10.37
C THR A 19 8.05 -5.51 10.57
N VAL A 20 6.84 -4.99 10.76
CA VAL A 20 6.60 -3.57 11.02
C VAL A 20 6.10 -3.38 12.44
N GLN A 21 6.57 -2.33 13.11
CA GLN A 21 6.05 -1.90 14.40
C GLN A 21 4.76 -1.11 14.20
N GLN A 22 3.66 -1.57 14.79
CA GLN A 22 2.38 -0.88 14.73
C GLN A 22 1.74 -0.76 16.12
N LEU A 23 0.90 0.25 16.30
CA LEU A 23 0.13 0.41 17.52
C LEU A 23 -1.07 -0.55 17.52
N ARG A 24 -1.12 -1.44 18.51
CA ARG A 24 -2.22 -2.36 18.75
C ARG A 24 -3.01 -1.91 19.98
N CYS A 25 -4.32 -1.77 19.82
CA CYS A 25 -5.22 -1.55 20.93
C CYS A 25 -5.70 -2.90 21.47
N GLU A 26 -5.33 -3.22 22.71
CA GLU A 26 -5.74 -4.48 23.35
C GLU A 26 -7.25 -4.50 23.64
N GLY A 27 -7.82 -3.38 24.10
CA GLY A 27 -9.26 -3.28 24.35
C GLY A 27 -10.11 -3.45 23.09
N CYS A 28 -9.67 -2.93 21.94
CA CYS A 28 -10.34 -3.14 20.66
C CYS A 28 -9.87 -4.42 19.93
N ARG A 29 -8.89 -5.15 20.49
CA ARG A 29 -8.25 -6.34 19.92
C ARG A 29 -7.83 -6.17 18.45
N ARG A 30 -7.31 -4.99 18.08
CA ARG A 30 -6.91 -4.69 16.69
C ARG A 30 -5.73 -3.75 16.59
N PHE A 31 -5.00 -3.84 15.48
CA PHE A 31 -4.05 -2.81 15.07
C PHE A 31 -4.79 -1.54 14.67
N LEU A 32 -4.21 -0.38 14.99
CA LEU A 32 -4.80 0.92 14.75
C LEU A 32 -4.20 1.52 13.48
N ALA A 33 -5.06 1.86 12.52
CA ALA A 33 -4.69 2.80 11.48
C ALA A 33 -4.43 4.19 12.08
N ASP A 34 -3.58 5.00 11.45
CA ASP A 34 -3.16 6.32 11.94
C ASP A 34 -4.33 7.23 12.33
N ARG A 35 -5.43 7.19 11.57
CA ARG A 35 -6.68 7.93 11.85
C ARG A 35 -7.36 7.57 13.18
N PHE A 36 -7.04 6.42 13.77
CA PHE A 36 -7.58 5.94 15.04
C PHE A 36 -6.60 6.11 16.20
N VAL A 37 -5.45 6.75 15.96
CA VAL A 37 -4.44 7.08 16.96
C VAL A 37 -4.41 8.59 17.16
N GLU A 38 -4.43 9.01 18.41
CA GLU A 38 -4.10 10.37 18.83
C GLU A 38 -3.00 10.30 19.89
N GLY A 39 -2.28 11.39 20.07
CA GLY A 39 -1.31 11.51 21.15
C GLY A 39 -0.61 12.86 21.15
N THR A 40 0.37 12.99 22.04
CA THR A 40 1.18 14.20 22.13
C THR A 40 2.27 14.21 21.05
N CYS A 41 2.29 15.26 20.22
CA CYS A 41 3.30 15.51 19.19
C CYS A 41 4.71 15.50 19.81
N PRO A 42 5.65 14.69 19.29
CA PRO A 42 7.01 14.64 19.82
C PRO A 42 7.82 15.93 19.53
N PHE A 43 7.40 16.75 18.57
CA PHE A 43 8.12 17.93 18.10
C PHE A 43 7.66 19.25 18.73
N CYS A 44 6.35 19.44 18.94
CA CYS A 44 5.80 20.72 19.46
C CYS A 44 4.93 20.56 20.71
N ALA A 45 4.87 19.36 21.28
CA ALA A 45 4.08 19.02 22.46
C ALA A 45 2.56 19.25 22.35
N TYR A 46 2.02 19.40 21.13
CA TYR A 46 0.57 19.44 20.92
C TYR A 46 -0.08 18.14 21.37
N ALA A 47 -1.08 18.19 22.26
CA ALA A 47 -1.62 17.01 22.94
C ALA A 47 -2.52 16.11 22.07
N GLU A 48 -3.01 16.62 20.93
CA GLU A 48 -4.01 15.98 20.08
C GLU A 48 -3.49 15.75 18.65
N ALA A 49 -2.20 15.44 18.50
CA ALA A 49 -1.65 15.09 17.20
C ALA A 49 -2.18 13.73 16.72
N ARG A 50 -2.41 13.60 15.41
CA ARG A 50 -2.88 12.36 14.78
C ARG A 50 -1.69 11.44 14.46
N GLY A 51 -1.97 10.16 14.21
CA GLY A 51 -0.93 9.17 13.89
C GLY A 51 -0.11 9.47 12.62
N ASP A 52 -0.65 10.28 11.70
CA ASP A 52 -0.05 10.61 10.40
C ASP A 52 0.54 12.03 10.35
N GLN A 53 -0.04 12.97 11.10
CA GLN A 53 0.33 14.38 11.05
C GLN A 53 -0.04 15.12 12.34
N CYS A 54 0.80 16.06 12.75
CA CYS A 54 0.46 17.06 13.77
C CYS A 54 -0.15 18.31 13.13
N ASP A 55 -1.43 18.58 13.37
CA ASP A 55 -2.13 19.72 12.78
C ASP A 55 -1.64 21.08 13.34
N LYS A 56 -0.98 21.11 14.51
CA LYS A 56 -0.42 22.35 15.09
C LYS A 56 0.88 22.82 14.42
N CYS A 57 1.78 21.90 14.07
CA CYS A 57 3.09 22.24 13.51
C CYS A 57 3.31 21.73 12.07
N GLY A 58 2.32 21.05 11.49
CA GLY A 58 2.33 20.54 10.11
C GLY A 58 3.23 19.33 9.86
N LYS A 59 4.03 18.88 10.85
CA LYS A 59 4.94 17.73 10.71
C LYS A 59 4.17 16.45 10.43
N LEU A 60 4.58 15.74 9.37
CA LEU A 60 4.25 14.34 9.13
C LEU A 60 5.04 13.48 10.13
N ILE A 61 4.36 12.52 10.76
CA ILE A 61 4.91 11.67 11.82
C ILE A 61 4.42 10.24 11.64
N ASN A 62 5.13 9.28 12.21
CA ASN A 62 4.62 7.91 12.33
C ASN A 62 3.90 7.75 13.66
N ALA A 63 2.80 6.99 13.69
CA ALA A 63 1.97 6.86 14.89
C ALA A 63 2.75 6.31 16.10
N VAL A 64 3.75 5.46 15.86
CA VAL A 64 4.64 4.91 16.91
C VAL A 64 5.55 5.95 17.57
N GLU A 65 5.71 7.13 16.97
CA GLU A 65 6.52 8.24 17.50
C GLU A 65 5.73 9.15 18.46
N LEU A 66 4.39 9.01 18.51
CA LEU A 66 3.54 9.80 19.40
C LEU A 66 3.85 9.50 20.87
N LYS A 67 3.94 10.56 21.67
CA LYS A 67 4.06 10.44 23.13
C LYS A 67 2.67 10.27 23.72
N ARG A 68 2.50 9.36 24.68
CA ARG A 68 1.19 9.03 25.30
C ARG A 68 0.10 8.81 24.24
N PRO A 69 0.28 7.83 23.33
CA PRO A 69 -0.75 7.54 22.35
C PRO A 69 -2.00 7.01 23.04
N HIS A 70 -3.17 7.30 22.48
CA HIS A 70 -4.45 6.72 22.88
C HIS A 70 -5.28 6.34 21.67
N CYS A 71 -6.06 5.28 21.83
CA CYS A 71 -7.02 4.84 20.82
C CYS A 71 -8.22 5.79 20.80
N LYS A 72 -8.58 6.35 19.64
CA LYS A 72 -9.78 7.20 19.49
C LYS A 72 -11.09 6.52 19.88
N LEU A 73 -11.13 5.18 19.79
CA LEU A 73 -12.37 4.41 19.86
C LEU A 73 -12.75 4.06 21.29
N CYS A 74 -11.78 3.56 22.06
CA CYS A 74 -12.00 3.12 23.44
C CYS A 74 -11.20 3.92 24.47
N ARG A 75 -10.41 4.92 24.05
CA ARG A 75 -9.51 5.72 24.89
C ARG A 75 -8.39 4.94 25.60
N GLY A 76 -8.28 3.63 25.38
CA GLY A 76 -7.19 2.80 25.89
C GLY A 76 -5.83 3.16 25.29
N VAL A 77 -4.77 2.89 26.03
CA VAL A 77 -3.38 3.10 25.60
C VAL A 77 -2.96 1.94 24.68
N PRO A 78 -2.66 2.18 23.40
CA PRO A 78 -2.17 1.14 22.52
C PRO A 78 -0.72 0.79 22.82
N VAL A 79 -0.36 -0.46 22.54
CA VAL A 79 1.00 -1.00 22.70
C VAL A 79 1.65 -1.14 21.33
N VAL A 80 2.95 -0.85 21.24
CA VAL A 80 3.72 -1.12 20.02
C VAL A 80 3.89 -2.63 19.92
N THR A 81 3.39 -3.22 18.83
CA THR A 81 3.43 -4.66 18.58
C THR A 81 4.02 -4.91 17.19
N PRO A 82 5.02 -5.80 17.07
CA PRO A 82 5.52 -6.23 15.77
C PRO A 82 4.43 -7.02 15.02
N THR A 83 4.29 -6.76 13.74
CA THR A 83 3.36 -7.48 12.87
C THR A 83 3.97 -7.69 11.49
N GLU A 84 3.77 -8.88 10.94
CA GLU A 84 4.39 -9.25 9.67
C GLU A 84 3.58 -8.75 8.48
N HIS A 85 4.30 -8.26 7.47
CA HIS A 85 3.72 -7.73 6.25
C HIS A 85 4.41 -8.30 5.02
N LEU A 86 3.66 -8.32 3.92
CA LEU A 86 4.21 -8.60 2.59
C LEU A 86 4.45 -7.28 1.87
N PHE A 87 5.55 -7.22 1.15
CA PHE A 87 5.96 -6.07 0.36
C PHE A 87 6.13 -6.50 -1.09
N LEU A 88 5.59 -5.73 -2.01
CA LEU A 88 5.94 -5.85 -3.42
C LEU A 88 7.33 -5.26 -3.62
N ASP A 89 8.26 -6.09 -4.05
CA ASP A 89 9.63 -5.70 -4.37
C ASP A 89 9.64 -4.96 -5.70
N LEU A 90 9.23 -3.69 -5.68
CA LEU A 90 9.25 -2.84 -6.87
C LEU A 90 10.63 -2.76 -7.51
N PRO A 91 11.77 -2.61 -6.78
CA PRO A 91 13.08 -2.66 -7.41
C PRO A 91 13.34 -3.95 -8.20
N LYS A 92 13.02 -5.12 -7.64
CA LYS A 92 13.21 -6.41 -8.33
C LYS A 92 12.19 -6.64 -9.44
N ALA A 93 10.94 -6.24 -9.24
CA ALA A 93 9.90 -6.34 -10.25
C ALA A 93 10.17 -5.38 -11.41
N SER A 94 10.66 -4.18 -11.10
CA SER A 94 11.05 -3.19 -12.09
C SER A 94 12.34 -3.59 -12.75
N GLY A 95 13.39 -4.07 -12.10
CA GLY A 95 14.70 -4.34 -12.74
C GLY A 95 14.63 -5.04 -14.12
N PRO A 96 14.09 -6.27 -14.23
CA PRO A 96 13.91 -6.98 -15.49
C PRO A 96 12.90 -6.31 -16.44
N LEU A 97 12.00 -5.48 -15.90
CA LEU A 97 10.98 -4.75 -16.63
C LEU A 97 11.37 -3.29 -16.88
N GLN A 98 12.49 -2.78 -16.38
CA GLN A 98 12.69 -1.35 -16.21
C GLN A 98 12.99 -0.75 -17.56
N GLU A 99 13.90 -1.36 -18.31
CA GLU A 99 14.09 -1.01 -19.70
C GLU A 99 12.83 -1.19 -20.53
N ARG A 100 12.01 -2.23 -20.26
CA ARG A 100 10.74 -2.44 -20.98
C ARG A 100 9.71 -1.35 -20.64
N LEU A 101 9.64 -0.94 -19.38
CA LEU A 101 8.77 0.09 -18.85
C LEU A 101 9.19 1.45 -19.37
N GLU A 102 10.49 1.78 -19.31
CA GLU A 102 11.06 3.01 -19.85
C GLU A 102 10.86 3.09 -21.37
N ARG A 103 11.11 2.00 -22.11
CA ARG A 103 10.81 1.95 -23.56
C ARG A 103 9.33 2.11 -23.85
N TRP A 104 8.45 1.49 -23.06
CA TRP A 104 7.00 1.61 -23.23
C TRP A 104 6.52 3.04 -22.90
N LEU A 105 7.05 3.64 -21.83
CA LEU A 105 6.76 5.01 -21.44
C LEU A 105 7.22 5.99 -22.51
N GLU A 106 8.43 5.85 -23.04
CA GLU A 106 8.94 6.75 -24.07
C GLU A 106 8.13 6.67 -25.36
N ARG A 107 7.72 5.47 -25.77
CA ARG A 107 6.79 5.27 -26.90
C ARG A 107 5.43 5.94 -26.64
N SER A 108 4.84 5.70 -25.46
CA SER A 108 3.53 6.26 -25.09
C SER A 108 3.57 7.79 -24.95
N TRP A 109 4.68 8.35 -24.46
CA TRP A 109 4.87 9.79 -24.37
C TRP A 109 5.08 10.42 -25.74
N SER A 110 5.85 9.76 -26.62
CA SER A 110 6.07 10.23 -28.00
C SER A 110 4.79 10.22 -28.83
N ALA A 111 3.86 9.31 -28.55
CA ALA A 111 2.55 9.25 -29.19
C ALA A 111 1.61 10.42 -28.80
N GLY A 112 1.91 11.16 -27.72
CA GLY A 112 1.13 12.32 -27.31
C GLY A 112 0.04 12.05 -26.27
N ASP A 113 -0.19 10.78 -25.90
CA ASP A 113 -1.40 10.35 -25.17
C ASP A 113 -1.45 10.74 -23.68
N TRP A 114 -0.34 11.26 -23.12
CA TRP A 114 -0.23 11.60 -21.71
C TRP A 114 -0.14 13.10 -21.48
N THR A 115 -0.85 13.61 -20.47
CA THR A 115 -0.71 15.00 -20.00
C THR A 115 0.69 15.28 -19.44
N ALA A 116 1.18 16.52 -19.59
CA ALA A 116 2.53 16.91 -19.16
C ALA A 116 2.80 16.58 -17.68
N ASN A 117 1.82 16.82 -16.81
CA ASN A 117 1.94 16.58 -15.37
C ASN A 117 2.12 15.09 -15.04
N ALA A 118 1.38 14.21 -15.71
CA ALA A 118 1.49 12.76 -15.51
C ALA A 118 2.88 12.24 -15.91
N ARG A 119 3.44 12.75 -17.01
CA ARG A 119 4.79 12.42 -17.47
C ARG A 119 5.85 12.87 -16.44
N LEU A 120 5.74 14.11 -15.97
CA LEU A 120 6.69 14.69 -15.01
C LEU A 120 6.71 13.90 -13.70
N ILE A 121 5.54 13.59 -13.14
CA ILE A 121 5.42 12.80 -11.91
C ILE A 121 6.05 11.42 -12.11
N THR A 122 5.69 10.73 -13.18
CA THR A 122 6.21 9.37 -13.47
C THR A 122 7.74 9.37 -13.59
N ARG A 123 8.32 10.35 -14.30
CA ARG A 123 9.77 10.52 -14.41
C ARG A 123 10.43 10.75 -13.06
N SER A 124 9.84 11.57 -12.19
CA SER A 124 10.39 11.81 -10.84
C SER A 124 10.44 10.51 -10.03
N TRP A 125 9.37 9.71 -10.04
CA TRP A 125 9.33 8.44 -9.31
C TRP A 125 10.36 7.43 -9.80
N LEU A 126 10.59 7.34 -11.12
CA LEU A 126 11.61 6.45 -11.69
C LEU A 126 13.03 6.94 -11.36
N ARG A 127 13.28 8.24 -11.50
CA ARG A 127 14.59 8.85 -11.19
C ARG A 127 14.99 8.62 -9.74
N ASP A 128 14.05 8.76 -8.80
CA ASP A 128 14.31 8.63 -7.36
C ASP A 128 14.51 7.16 -6.93
N GLY A 129 14.24 6.21 -7.83
CA GLY A 129 14.33 4.77 -7.59
C GLY A 129 13.08 4.22 -6.89
N LEU A 130 12.49 3.17 -7.47
CA LEU A 130 11.36 2.51 -6.86
C LEU A 130 11.80 1.75 -5.60
N LYS A 131 10.98 1.81 -4.55
CA LYS A 131 11.24 1.16 -3.26
C LYS A 131 10.21 0.06 -3.01
N PRO A 132 10.52 -0.98 -2.22
CA PRO A 132 9.53 -1.96 -1.81
C PRO A 132 8.32 -1.29 -1.16
N ARG A 133 7.12 -1.77 -1.47
CA ARG A 133 5.85 -1.21 -0.96
C ARG A 133 5.05 -2.27 -0.25
N CYS A 134 4.63 -2.00 0.99
CA CYS A 134 3.79 -2.90 1.77
C CYS A 134 2.40 -3.08 1.11
N ILE A 135 2.02 -4.32 0.82
CA ILE A 135 0.77 -4.69 0.13
C ILE A 135 -0.25 -5.38 1.04
N THR A 136 0.01 -5.51 2.35
CA THR A 136 -0.95 -6.09 3.31
C THR A 136 -1.30 -5.12 4.43
N ARG A 137 -2.47 -5.29 5.07
CA ARG A 137 -2.93 -4.50 6.20
C ARG A 137 -3.63 -5.37 7.23
N ASP A 138 -3.47 -4.99 8.50
CA ASP A 138 -4.18 -5.55 9.65
C ASP A 138 -5.58 -4.94 9.77
N LEU A 139 -6.43 -5.22 8.78
CA LEU A 139 -7.81 -4.78 8.73
C LEU A 139 -8.73 -5.97 8.51
N ALA A 140 -9.94 -5.90 9.06
CA ALA A 140 -10.97 -6.90 8.81
C ALA A 140 -11.69 -6.71 7.47
N TRP A 141 -11.67 -5.49 6.90
CA TRP A 141 -12.38 -5.16 5.66
C TRP A 141 -11.41 -4.96 4.49
N GLY A 142 -11.44 -5.89 3.55
CA GLY A 142 -10.64 -5.88 2.33
C GLY A 142 -10.52 -7.28 1.71
N THR A 143 -9.82 -7.39 0.58
CA THR A 143 -9.58 -8.68 -0.07
C THR A 143 -8.63 -9.54 0.78
N PRO A 144 -9.00 -10.77 1.19
CA PRO A 144 -8.16 -11.59 2.07
C PRO A 144 -6.89 -12.08 1.38
N VAL A 145 -5.78 -12.14 2.13
CA VAL A 145 -4.48 -12.63 1.65
C VAL A 145 -4.47 -14.17 1.71
N PRO A 146 -4.32 -14.88 0.58
CA PRO A 146 -4.36 -16.35 0.54
C PRO A 146 -2.98 -16.94 0.87
N LEU A 147 -2.45 -16.65 2.07
CA LEU A 147 -1.16 -17.14 2.54
C LEU A 147 -1.25 -17.51 4.02
N ASP A 148 -0.67 -18.65 4.39
CA ASP A 148 -0.60 -19.06 5.80
C ASP A 148 0.21 -18.04 6.63
N GLY A 149 -0.31 -17.73 7.82
CA GLY A 149 0.18 -16.62 8.65
C GLY A 149 -0.41 -15.24 8.31
N PHE A 150 -1.20 -15.11 7.25
CA PHE A 150 -1.83 -13.85 6.82
C PHE A 150 -3.37 -13.90 6.78
N ARG A 151 -3.98 -14.91 7.40
CA ARG A 151 -5.45 -15.12 7.35
C ARG A 151 -6.25 -13.97 7.98
N ASP A 152 -5.69 -13.30 8.97
CA ASP A 152 -6.30 -12.12 9.63
C ASP A 152 -5.89 -10.79 8.97
N LYS A 153 -5.32 -10.85 7.76
CA LYS A 153 -4.85 -9.68 7.01
C LYS A 153 -5.53 -9.61 5.64
N VAL A 154 -5.66 -8.39 5.16
CA VAL A 154 -6.21 -8.08 3.84
C VAL A 154 -5.15 -7.41 2.97
N PHE A 155 -5.35 -7.43 1.65
CA PHE A 155 -4.57 -6.60 0.76
C PHE A 155 -4.77 -5.12 1.06
N TYR A 156 -3.67 -4.38 0.95
CA TYR A 156 -3.74 -2.93 1.01
C TYR A 156 -4.43 -2.41 -0.25
N VAL A 157 -5.37 -1.47 -0.09
CA VAL A 157 -6.19 -0.93 -1.19
C VAL A 157 -5.36 -0.38 -2.36
N TRP A 158 -4.14 0.13 -2.13
CA TRP A 158 -3.28 0.61 -3.21
C TRP A 158 -2.70 -0.51 -4.09
N PHE A 159 -2.72 -1.75 -3.61
CA PHE A 159 -2.34 -2.92 -4.40
C PHE A 159 -3.51 -3.45 -5.22
N ASP A 160 -4.69 -3.64 -4.63
CA ASP A 160 -5.81 -4.32 -5.29
C ASP A 160 -6.87 -3.39 -5.91
N ALA A 161 -6.93 -2.11 -5.56
CA ALA A 161 -7.86 -1.18 -6.21
C ALA A 161 -7.67 -1.06 -7.73
N PRO A 162 -6.44 -0.96 -8.28
CA PRO A 162 -6.25 -0.98 -9.73
C PRO A 162 -6.68 -2.31 -10.37
N ILE A 163 -6.63 -3.42 -9.63
CA ILE A 163 -7.13 -4.73 -10.09
C ILE A 163 -8.67 -4.73 -10.18
N GLY A 164 -9.33 -3.80 -9.47
CA GLY A 164 -10.77 -3.54 -9.56
C GLY A 164 -11.26 -3.32 -10.99
N TYR A 165 -10.46 -2.67 -11.86
CA TYR A 165 -10.82 -2.49 -13.27
C TYR A 165 -11.03 -3.83 -13.98
N LEU A 166 -10.13 -4.80 -13.75
CA LEU A 166 -10.23 -6.14 -14.33
C LEU A 166 -11.45 -6.88 -13.78
N SER A 167 -11.69 -6.82 -12.47
CA SER A 167 -12.82 -7.54 -11.86
C SER A 167 -14.18 -6.93 -12.22
N ILE A 168 -14.27 -5.62 -12.39
CA ILE A 168 -15.48 -4.97 -12.88
C ILE A 168 -15.79 -5.46 -14.30
N THR A 169 -14.80 -5.52 -15.21
CA THR A 169 -15.01 -6.06 -16.55
C THR A 169 -15.33 -7.56 -16.52
N ALA A 170 -14.72 -8.33 -15.62
CA ALA A 170 -15.04 -9.75 -15.44
C ALA A 170 -16.48 -9.98 -14.97
N ASN A 171 -17.02 -9.09 -14.15
CA ASN A 171 -18.43 -9.13 -13.76
C ASN A 171 -19.37 -8.69 -14.90
N TYR A 172 -18.87 -7.92 -15.87
CA TYR A 172 -19.63 -7.51 -17.05
C TYR A 172 -19.64 -8.59 -18.13
N THR A 173 -18.53 -9.32 -18.33
CA THR A 173 -18.43 -10.36 -19.35
C THR A 173 -17.41 -11.45 -18.98
N GLU A 174 -17.75 -12.71 -19.28
CA GLU A 174 -16.85 -13.85 -19.14
C GLU A 174 -15.59 -13.73 -20.03
N HIS A 175 -15.67 -12.96 -21.12
CA HIS A 175 -14.56 -12.73 -22.06
C HIS A 175 -13.69 -11.51 -21.72
N TRP A 176 -13.69 -11.06 -20.46
CA TRP A 176 -12.96 -9.87 -20.02
C TRP A 176 -11.46 -9.91 -20.32
N GLU A 177 -10.86 -11.10 -20.40
CA GLU A 177 -9.46 -11.28 -20.74
C GLU A 177 -9.14 -10.79 -22.17
N ARG A 178 -10.11 -10.77 -23.08
CA ARG A 178 -9.91 -10.20 -24.43
C ARG A 178 -9.65 -8.70 -24.40
N TRP A 179 -10.06 -8.01 -23.34
CA TRP A 179 -9.79 -6.58 -23.15
C TRP A 179 -8.48 -6.35 -22.39
N TRP A 180 -8.25 -7.12 -21.32
CA TRP A 180 -7.16 -6.85 -20.37
C TRP A 180 -5.89 -7.68 -20.60
N LYS A 181 -5.95 -8.71 -21.45
CA LYS A 181 -4.83 -9.61 -21.77
C LYS A 181 -4.59 -9.71 -23.28
N ASN A 182 -4.89 -8.64 -24.03
CA ASN A 182 -4.72 -8.55 -25.48
C ASN A 182 -3.99 -7.26 -25.91
N PRO A 183 -2.69 -7.11 -25.61
CA PRO A 183 -1.97 -5.86 -25.81
C PRO A 183 -1.67 -5.50 -27.29
N GLN A 184 -2.00 -6.37 -28.25
CA GLN A 184 -1.79 -6.16 -29.69
C GLN A 184 -3.00 -5.59 -30.43
N GLN A 185 -4.13 -5.40 -29.74
CA GLN A 185 -5.35 -4.87 -30.32
C GLN A 185 -5.30 -3.36 -30.51
#